data_AF-A0A847SW97-F1
#
_entry.id   AF-A0A847SW97-F1
#
_cell.length_a   1.000
_cell.length_b   1.000
_cell.length_c   1.000
_cell.angle_alpha   90.00
_cell.angle_beta   90.00
_cell.angle_gamma   90.00
#
_symmetry.space_group_name_H-M   'P 1'
#
loop_
_entity.id
_entity.type
_entity.pdbx_description
1 polymer ?
#
loop_
_entity_poly.entity_id
_entity_poly.type
_entity_poly.pdbx_seq_one_letter_code
_entity_poly.pdbx_strand_id
1 'polypeptide(L)'
;MPVKIRLQRHGAKKRPFYFIVVADARAPRDGKFIQKIGTYNPLTVPASINIDTEKALRWLQKGAQPTDTVRRILSFKGVLYLKHLLRGVTLNLFDEPTAYQKFAQWQAEHEQKVSARRDGHKKARMAAPIVRKVEDTPAPATEAPAEGEGTEA
;
A
#
# COMPACT_ATOMS: atom_id res chain seq x y z
N MET A 1 -19.80 -22.10 2.03
CA MET A 1 -19.54 -20.70 1.67
C MET A 1 -18.07 -20.52 1.32
N PRO A 2 -17.70 -19.59 0.42
CA PRO A 2 -16.32 -19.48 -0.05
C PRO A 2 -15.41 -18.77 0.96
N VAL A 3 -14.24 -19.33 1.21
CA VAL A 3 -13.15 -18.68 1.95
C VAL A 3 -12.59 -17.53 1.11
N LYS A 4 -12.44 -16.36 1.71
CA LYS A 4 -11.93 -15.16 1.04
C LYS A 4 -10.60 -14.70 1.63
N ILE A 5 -9.73 -14.20 0.78
CA ILE A 5 -8.55 -13.44 1.19
C ILE A 5 -8.93 -11.96 1.15
N ARG A 6 -8.93 -11.31 2.32
CA ARG A 6 -9.45 -9.95 2.49
C ARG A 6 -8.55 -9.08 3.36
N LEU A 7 -8.79 -7.78 3.32
CA LEU A 7 -8.13 -6.80 4.18
C LEU A 7 -8.94 -6.59 5.46
N GLN A 8 -8.25 -6.66 6.60
CA GLN A 8 -8.79 -6.35 7.92
C GLN A 8 -8.12 -5.08 8.45
N ARG A 9 -8.89 -4.12 8.95
CA ARG A 9 -8.34 -2.79 9.33
C ARG A 9 -7.87 -2.81 10.77
N HIS A 10 -6.58 -2.57 10.99
CA HIS A 10 -5.90 -2.54 12.30
C HIS A 10 -5.08 -1.26 12.48
N GLY A 11 -5.72 -0.10 12.31
CA GLY A 11 -5.06 1.19 12.41
C GLY A 11 -5.91 2.26 13.08
N ALA A 12 -5.27 3.33 13.54
CA ALA A 12 -5.91 4.46 14.19
C ALA A 12 -6.76 5.29 13.19
N LYS A 13 -7.53 6.25 13.72
CA LYS A 13 -8.21 7.27 12.90
C LYS A 13 -7.16 7.98 12.02
N LYS A 14 -7.47 8.19 10.74
CA LYS A 14 -6.57 8.78 9.72
C LYS A 14 -5.25 8.04 9.46
N ARG A 15 -4.99 6.90 10.13
CA ARG A 15 -3.78 6.08 9.90
C ARG A 15 -4.18 4.62 9.63
N PRO A 16 -4.67 4.31 8.41
CA PRO A 16 -5.07 2.95 8.06
C PRO A 16 -3.86 2.02 7.98
N PHE A 17 -4.00 0.84 8.58
CA PHE A 17 -3.07 -0.28 8.44
C PHE A 17 -3.90 -1.54 8.27
N TYR A 18 -3.50 -2.42 7.36
CA TYR A 18 -4.30 -3.58 7.00
C TYR A 18 -3.55 -4.88 7.21
N PHE A 19 -4.23 -5.86 7.80
CA PHE A 19 -3.80 -7.25 7.76
C PHE A 19 -4.42 -7.91 6.54
N ILE A 20 -3.61 -8.68 5.83
CA ILE A 20 -4.07 -9.55 4.77
C ILE A 20 -4.37 -10.89 5.44
N VAL A 21 -5.66 -11.23 5.49
CA VAL A 21 -6.16 -12.38 6.25
C VAL A 21 -7.01 -13.29 5.37
N VAL A 22 -6.98 -14.57 5.68
CA VAL A 22 -7.87 -15.58 5.14
C VAL A 22 -8.99 -15.80 6.13
N ALA A 23 -10.23 -15.58 5.71
CA ALA A 23 -11.41 -15.70 6.56
C ALA A 23 -12.61 -16.21 5.75
N ASP A 24 -13.62 -16.73 6.45
CA ASP A 24 -14.93 -16.99 5.84
C ASP A 24 -15.55 -15.67 5.36
N ALA A 25 -16.22 -15.71 4.21
CA ALA A 25 -16.97 -14.59 3.66
C ALA A 25 -18.03 -14.04 4.64
N ARG A 26 -18.64 -14.88 5.50
CA ARG A 26 -19.67 -14.45 6.47
C ARG A 26 -19.11 -13.70 7.67
N ALA A 27 -17.85 -13.93 8.02
CA ALA A 27 -17.26 -13.33 9.22
C ALA A 27 -17.22 -11.80 9.08
N PRO A 28 -17.44 -11.02 10.16
CA PRO A 28 -17.36 -9.56 10.09
C PRO A 28 -15.96 -9.10 9.70
N ARG A 29 -15.82 -7.90 9.11
CA ARG A 29 -14.54 -7.40 8.56
C ARG A 29 -13.38 -7.56 9.54
N ASP A 30 -13.60 -7.10 10.77
CA ASP A 30 -12.59 -7.07 11.83
C ASP A 30 -12.73 -8.22 12.86
N GLY A 31 -13.46 -9.28 12.51
CA GLY A 31 -13.67 -10.44 13.38
C GLY A 31 -12.61 -11.54 13.29
N LYS A 32 -13.04 -12.75 13.69
CA LYS A 32 -12.22 -13.97 13.65
C LYS A 32 -11.80 -14.31 12.22
N PHE A 33 -10.51 -14.57 12.04
CA PHE A 33 -9.93 -15.06 10.79
C PHE A 33 -9.29 -16.44 11.02
N ILE A 34 -9.02 -17.16 9.94
CA ILE A 34 -8.40 -18.49 9.97
C ILE A 34 -6.88 -18.36 10.05
N GLN A 35 -6.29 -17.58 9.15
CA GLN A 35 -4.84 -17.36 9.10
C GLN A 35 -4.50 -15.96 8.59
N LYS A 36 -3.51 -15.33 9.22
CA LYS A 36 -2.89 -14.09 8.73
C LYS A 36 -1.77 -14.46 7.75
N ILE A 37 -1.79 -13.89 6.55
CA ILE A 37 -0.80 -14.15 5.49
C ILE A 37 0.13 -12.97 5.23
N GLY A 38 -0.22 -11.77 5.71
CA GLY A 38 0.60 -10.59 5.48
C GLY A 38 0.06 -9.30 6.07
N THR A 39 0.71 -8.20 5.70
CA THR A 39 0.36 -6.83 6.09
C THR A 39 0.48 -5.89 4.88
N TYR A 40 -0.31 -4.82 4.93
CA TYR A 40 -0.33 -3.79 3.91
C TYR A 40 -0.43 -2.41 4.57
N ASN A 41 0.53 -1.53 4.26
CA ASN A 41 0.57 -0.15 4.70
C ASN A 41 0.51 0.82 3.51
N PRO A 42 -0.65 1.45 3.24
CA PRO A 42 -0.80 2.38 2.12
C PRO A 42 -0.15 3.76 2.36
N LEU A 43 0.27 4.08 3.59
CA LEU A 43 0.80 5.41 3.94
C LEU A 43 2.27 5.60 3.57
N THR A 44 2.94 4.52 3.19
CA THR A 44 4.35 4.55 2.80
C THR A 44 4.45 4.72 1.29
N VAL A 45 5.49 5.41 0.83
CA VAL A 45 5.76 5.59 -0.60
C VAL A 45 7.14 5.01 -0.90
N PRO A 46 7.23 3.93 -1.69
CA PRO A 46 6.14 3.07 -2.20
C PRO A 46 5.42 2.31 -1.06
N ALA A 47 4.19 1.84 -1.32
CA ALA A 47 3.38 1.16 -0.31
C ALA A 47 4.05 -0.14 0.19
N SER A 48 4.22 -0.24 1.50
CA SER A 48 4.87 -1.38 2.14
C SER A 48 3.91 -2.56 2.19
N ILE A 49 4.32 -3.64 1.54
CA ILE A 49 3.57 -4.89 1.44
C ILE A 49 4.49 -6.01 1.92
N ASN A 50 4.09 -6.70 2.98
CA ASN A 50 4.74 -7.91 3.46
C ASN A 50 3.75 -9.08 3.31
N ILE A 51 4.10 -10.08 2.52
CA ILE A 51 3.27 -11.26 2.27
C ILE A 51 4.15 -12.49 2.35
N ASP A 52 3.66 -13.51 3.05
CA ASP A 52 4.16 -14.87 2.97
C ASP A 52 3.62 -15.53 1.70
N THR A 53 4.51 -15.70 0.70
CA THR A 53 4.17 -16.19 -0.63
C THR A 53 3.68 -17.63 -0.61
N GLU A 54 4.31 -18.49 0.19
CA GLU A 54 3.96 -19.91 0.32
C GLU A 54 2.58 -20.10 0.92
N LYS A 55 2.28 -19.41 2.03
CA LYS A 55 0.96 -19.47 2.66
C LYS A 55 -0.12 -18.95 1.72
N ALA A 56 0.13 -17.84 1.04
CA ALA A 56 -0.82 -17.27 0.09
C ALA A 56 -1.09 -18.23 -1.07
N LEU A 57 -0.05 -18.83 -1.65
CA LEU A 57 -0.16 -19.80 -2.74
C LEU A 57 -0.98 -21.02 -2.34
N ARG A 58 -0.71 -21.60 -1.17
CA ARG A 58 -1.45 -22.75 -0.63
C ARG A 58 -2.94 -22.46 -0.51
N TRP A 59 -3.33 -21.29 -0.02
CA TRP A 59 -4.75 -20.91 0.08
C TRP A 59 -5.39 -20.67 -1.29
N LEU A 60 -4.66 -20.09 -2.23
CA LEU A 60 -5.14 -19.88 -3.60
C LEU A 60 -5.31 -21.20 -4.38
N GLN A 61 -4.51 -22.23 -4.08
CA GLN A 61 -4.66 -23.57 -4.62
C GLN A 61 -5.87 -24.28 -4.01
N LYS A 62 -6.12 -24.09 -2.70
CA LYS A 62 -7.35 -24.56 -2.01
C LYS A 62 -8.63 -23.84 -2.45
N GLY A 63 -8.57 -22.89 -3.38
CA GLY A 63 -9.73 -22.20 -3.93
C GLY A 63 -10.17 -20.94 -3.17
N ALA A 64 -9.33 -20.39 -2.27
CA ALA A 64 -9.63 -19.12 -1.62
C ALA A 64 -9.71 -17.98 -2.65
N GLN A 65 -10.77 -17.16 -2.54
CA GLN A 65 -11.03 -16.08 -3.49
C GLN A 65 -10.51 -14.74 -2.95
N PRO A 66 -9.55 -14.07 -3.62
CA PRO A 66 -9.07 -12.75 -3.19
C PRO A 66 -10.08 -11.65 -3.56
N THR A 67 -10.21 -10.64 -2.70
CA THR A 67 -10.92 -9.39 -3.04
C THR A 67 -10.12 -8.54 -4.04
N ASP A 68 -10.72 -7.55 -4.68
CA ASP A 68 -10.08 -6.79 -5.78
C ASP A 68 -8.73 -6.15 -5.38
N THR A 69 -8.69 -5.42 -4.26
CA THR A 69 -7.44 -4.81 -3.76
C THR A 69 -6.40 -5.86 -3.41
N VAL A 70 -6.82 -6.97 -2.78
CA VAL A 70 -5.91 -8.07 -2.44
C VAL A 70 -5.37 -8.75 -3.69
N ARG A 71 -6.20 -8.92 -4.73
CA ARG A 71 -5.76 -9.44 -6.03
C ARG A 71 -4.66 -8.58 -6.64
N ARG A 72 -4.82 -7.24 -6.60
CA ARG A 72 -3.78 -6.30 -7.07
C ARG A 72 -2.49 -6.44 -6.26
N ILE A 73 -2.60 -6.55 -4.94
CA ILE A 73 -1.45 -6.75 -4.04
C ILE A 73 -0.73 -8.08 -4.35
N LEU A 74 -1.47 -9.18 -4.53
CA LEU A 74 -0.92 -10.49 -4.85
C LEU A 74 -0.31 -10.54 -6.25
N SER A 75 -0.88 -9.81 -7.21
CA SER A 75 -0.31 -9.63 -8.55
C SER A 75 1.01 -8.87 -8.47
N PHE A 76 1.03 -7.76 -7.72
CA PHE A 76 2.22 -6.91 -7.56
C PHE A 76 3.38 -7.65 -6.89
N LYS A 77 3.10 -8.53 -5.93
CA LYS A 77 4.11 -9.39 -5.28
C LYS A 77 4.43 -10.67 -6.06
N GLY A 78 3.73 -10.96 -7.15
CA GLY A 78 4.03 -12.11 -8.02
C GLY A 78 3.40 -13.44 -7.61
N VAL A 79 2.62 -13.50 -6.53
CA VAL A 79 2.00 -14.75 -6.06
C VAL A 79 1.05 -15.33 -7.12
N LEU A 80 0.29 -14.46 -7.81
CA LEU A 80 -0.59 -14.89 -8.90
C LEU A 80 0.18 -15.34 -10.14
N TYR A 81 1.33 -14.73 -10.40
CA TYR A 81 2.22 -15.14 -11.50
C TYR A 81 2.81 -16.52 -11.22
N LEU A 82 3.31 -16.75 -10.00
CA LEU A 82 3.79 -18.06 -9.57
C LEU A 82 2.68 -19.13 -9.66
N LYS A 83 1.45 -18.82 -9.21
CA LYS A 83 0.31 -19.72 -9.36
C LYS A 83 0.03 -20.08 -10.83
N HIS A 84 0.12 -19.10 -11.73
CA HIS A 84 -0.08 -19.32 -13.16
C HIS A 84 1.02 -20.21 -13.76
N LEU A 85 2.28 -19.97 -13.38
CA LEU A 85 3.40 -20.81 -13.83
C LEU A 85 3.25 -22.25 -13.36
N LEU A 86 2.93 -22.47 -12.07
CA LEU A 86 2.68 -23.81 -11.55
C LEU A 86 1.50 -24.51 -12.24
N ARG A 87 0.47 -23.75 -12.64
CA ARG A 87 -0.62 -24.31 -13.46
C ARG A 87 -0.10 -24.82 -14.82
N GLY A 88 0.86 -24.12 -15.44
CA GLY A 88 1.50 -24.58 -16.67
C GLY A 88 2.25 -25.90 -16.47
N VAL A 89 2.96 -26.05 -15.34
CA VAL A 89 3.63 -27.30 -14.96
C VAL A 89 2.62 -28.44 -14.79
N THR A 90 1.50 -28.21 -14.10
CA THR A 90 0.46 -29.25 -13.92
C THR A 90 -0.21 -29.68 -15.23
N LEU A 91 -0.11 -28.85 -16.27
CA LEU A 91 -0.62 -29.15 -17.60
C LEU A 91 0.47 -29.73 -18.52
N ASN A 92 1.65 -30.04 -17.99
CA ASN A 92 2.82 -30.58 -18.69
C ASN A 92 3.38 -29.67 -19.81
N LEU A 93 3.30 -28.34 -19.67
CA LEU A 93 3.84 -27.40 -20.66
C LEU A 93 5.34 -27.11 -20.48
N PHE A 94 5.85 -27.19 -19.25
CA PHE A 94 7.27 -26.95 -18.92
C PHE A 94 7.61 -27.50 -17.53
N ASP A 95 8.90 -27.65 -17.27
CA ASP A 95 9.42 -28.18 -16.00
C ASP A 95 9.35 -27.16 -14.85
N GLU A 96 9.28 -27.67 -13.63
CA GLU A 96 9.26 -26.89 -12.40
C GLU A 96 10.47 -25.95 -12.24
N PRO A 97 11.73 -26.36 -12.53
CA PRO A 97 12.88 -25.45 -12.44
C PRO A 97 12.75 -24.25 -13.39
N THR A 98 12.26 -24.46 -14.60
CA THR A 98 12.04 -23.38 -15.58
C THR A 98 10.99 -22.38 -15.10
N ALA A 99 9.95 -22.86 -14.39
CA ALA A 99 8.95 -22.01 -13.76
C ALA A 99 9.60 -21.05 -12.74
N TYR A 100 10.44 -21.58 -11.86
CA TYR A 100 11.13 -20.78 -10.85
C TYR A 100 12.12 -19.80 -11.45
N GLN A 101 12.83 -20.17 -12.53
CA GLN A 101 13.72 -19.25 -13.23
C GLN A 101 12.96 -18.05 -13.82
N LYS A 102 11.84 -18.30 -14.50
CA LYS A 102 10.98 -17.22 -15.01
C LYS A 102 10.45 -16.33 -13.89
N PHE A 103 10.06 -16.93 -12.77
CA PHE A 103 9.61 -16.20 -11.59
C PHE A 103 10.73 -15.33 -10.99
N ALA A 104 11.95 -15.85 -10.88
CA ALA A 104 13.10 -15.14 -10.34
C ALA A 104 13.50 -13.95 -11.23
N GLN A 105 13.53 -14.14 -12.55
CA GLN A 105 13.79 -13.06 -13.52
C GLN A 105 12.75 -11.94 -13.37
N TRP A 106 11.46 -12.32 -13.36
CA TRP A 106 10.37 -11.37 -13.16
C TRP A 106 10.49 -10.60 -11.84
N GLN A 107 10.87 -11.29 -10.75
CA GLN A 107 11.03 -10.69 -9.43
C GLN A 107 12.20 -9.69 -9.41
N ALA A 108 13.33 -10.04 -10.00
CA ALA A 108 14.48 -9.15 -10.11
C ALA A 108 14.14 -7.86 -10.88
N GLU A 109 13.46 -7.97 -12.03
CA GLU A 109 13.00 -6.81 -12.80
C GLU A 109 12.02 -5.93 -12.01
N HIS A 110 11.08 -6.56 -11.28
CA HIS A 110 10.12 -5.83 -10.45
C HIS A 110 10.79 -5.11 -9.29
N GLU A 111 11.75 -5.76 -8.63
CA GLU A 111 12.50 -5.16 -7.52
C GLU A 111 13.32 -3.95 -7.98
N GLN A 112 13.97 -4.04 -9.15
CA GLN A 112 14.66 -2.90 -9.77
C GLN A 112 13.70 -1.73 -10.08
N LYS A 113 12.50 -2.00 -10.58
CA LYS A 113 11.48 -0.96 -10.81
C LYS A 113 11.01 -0.32 -9.50
N VAL A 114 10.88 -1.12 -8.44
CA VAL A 114 10.47 -0.64 -7.11
C VAL A 114 11.58 0.17 -6.44
N SER A 115 12.85 -0.27 -6.53
CA SER A 115 13.99 0.48 -6.01
C SER A 115 14.14 1.82 -6.74
N ALA A 116 14.06 1.84 -8.07
CA ALA A 116 14.09 3.08 -8.85
C ALA A 116 12.99 4.07 -8.43
N ARG A 117 11.76 3.60 -8.20
CA ARG A 117 10.66 4.45 -7.68
C ARG A 117 10.95 4.97 -6.27
N ARG A 118 11.50 4.13 -5.40
CA ARG A 118 11.87 4.52 -4.03
C ARG A 118 12.97 5.58 -4.04
N ASP A 119 13.99 5.40 -4.86
CA ASP A 119 15.12 6.33 -4.98
C ASP A 119 14.68 7.65 -5.60
N GLY A 120 13.83 7.61 -6.63
CA GLY A 120 13.20 8.80 -7.21
C GLY A 120 12.39 9.59 -6.17
N HIS A 121 11.57 8.91 -5.37
CA HIS A 121 10.82 9.55 -4.28
C HIS A 121 11.75 10.13 -3.19
N LYS A 122 12.82 9.41 -2.82
CA LYS A 122 13.81 9.90 -1.85
C LYS A 122 14.51 11.17 -2.35
N LYS A 123 14.95 11.18 -3.62
CA LYS A 123 15.57 12.34 -4.27
C LYS A 123 14.62 13.53 -4.34
N ALA A 124 13.38 13.32 -4.76
CA ALA A 124 12.35 14.37 -4.81
C ALA A 124 12.08 14.97 -3.42
N ARG A 125 12.01 14.13 -2.38
CA ARG A 125 11.85 14.60 -0.99
C ARG A 125 13.05 15.39 -0.48
N MET A 126 14.26 15.07 -0.93
CA MET A 126 15.47 15.83 -0.57
C MET A 126 15.60 17.15 -1.35
N ALA A 127 15.07 17.21 -2.57
CA ALA A 127 15.14 18.41 -3.42
C ALA A 127 14.07 19.46 -3.08
N ALA A 128 12.95 19.07 -2.46
CA ALA A 128 11.93 20.02 -2.02
C ALA A 128 12.39 20.75 -0.74
N PRO A 129 12.55 22.10 -0.75
CA PRO A 129 13.00 22.84 0.43
C PRO A 129 11.96 22.75 1.56
N ILE A 130 12.44 22.48 2.77
CA ILE A 130 11.63 22.16 3.97
C ILE A 130 11.00 23.40 4.64
N VAL A 131 11.28 24.61 4.16
CA VAL A 131 10.73 25.85 4.74
C VAL A 131 9.97 26.62 3.67
N ARG A 132 8.63 26.65 3.78
CA ARG A 132 7.88 27.79 3.24
C ARG A 132 8.33 28.99 4.07
N LYS A 133 9.14 29.86 3.47
CA LYS A 133 9.47 31.16 4.03
C LYS A 133 8.12 31.86 4.27
N VAL A 134 7.73 31.98 5.54
CA VAL A 134 6.65 32.88 5.94
C VAL A 134 7.26 34.25 5.68
N GLU A 135 6.88 34.88 4.57
CA GLU A 135 7.21 36.28 4.34
C GLU A 135 6.50 37.09 5.43
N ASP A 136 7.31 37.78 6.24
CA ASP A 136 6.86 38.78 7.21
C ASP A 136 5.87 39.72 6.52
N THR A 137 4.60 39.63 6.90
CA THR A 137 3.63 40.69 6.63
C THR A 137 3.92 41.78 7.66
N PRO A 138 4.43 42.96 7.28
CA PRO A 138 4.57 44.05 8.24
C PRO A 138 3.18 44.41 8.76
N ALA A 139 3.07 44.50 10.09
CA ALA A 139 1.85 44.84 10.80
C ALA A 139 1.22 46.13 10.24
N PRO A 140 -0.08 46.16 9.92
CA PRO A 140 -0.79 47.43 9.81
C PRO A 140 -0.88 48.00 11.23
N ALA A 141 -0.26 49.16 11.43
CA ALA A 141 -0.38 49.92 12.67
C ALA A 141 -1.86 50.20 12.96
N THR A 142 -2.24 49.89 14.20
CA THR A 142 -3.52 50.09 14.85
C THR A 142 -4.04 51.52 14.71
N GLU A 143 -5.35 51.65 14.46
CA GLU A 143 -6.14 52.85 14.59
C GLU A 143 -5.91 53.58 15.93
N ALA A 144 -5.83 54.91 15.89
CA ALA A 144 -6.20 55.79 16.99
C ALA A 144 -7.33 56.71 16.51
N PRO A 145 -8.57 56.56 17.03
CA PRO A 145 -9.65 57.49 16.82
C PRO A 145 -9.63 58.58 17.92
N ALA A 146 -9.83 59.84 17.54
CA ALA A 146 -10.29 60.90 18.44
C ALA A 146 -11.02 61.98 17.62
N GLU A 147 -12.35 61.87 17.59
CA GLU A 147 -13.30 63.00 17.50
C GLU A 147 -13.05 63.93 18.73
N GLY A 148 -13.29 65.25 18.77
CA GLY A 148 -13.86 66.24 17.86
C GLY A 148 -13.90 67.60 18.60
N GLU A 149 -14.42 68.63 17.90
CA GLU A 149 -14.86 69.96 18.41
C GLU A 149 -13.75 70.89 18.96
N GLY A 150 -13.66 72.20 18.69
CA GLY A 150 -14.46 73.23 18.04
C GLY A 150 -13.87 74.61 18.44
N THR A 151 -14.37 75.73 17.87
CA THR A 151 -14.08 77.17 18.18
C THR A 151 -12.75 77.76 17.66
N GLU A 152 -12.61 79.00 17.19
CA GLU A 152 -13.46 80.12 16.74
C GLU A 152 -12.48 81.22 16.20
N ALA A 153 -12.99 82.13 15.34
CA ALA A 153 -12.41 83.39 14.84
C ALA A 153 -11.35 83.36 13.72
#